data_AF-A0A2V9NAL1-F1
#
_entry.id   AF-A0A2V9NAL1-F1
#
_cell.length_a   1.000
_cell.length_b   1.000
_cell.length_c   1.000
_cell.angle_alpha   90.00
_cell.angle_beta   90.00
_cell.angle_gamma   90.00
#
_symmetry.space_group_name_H-M   'P 1'
#
loop_
_entity.id
_entity.type
_entity.pdbx_description
1 polymer ?
#
loop_
_entity_poly.entity_id
_entity_poly.type
_entity_poly.pdbx_seq_one_letter_code
_entity_poly.pdbx_strand_id
1 'polypeptide(L)' 'MPEPIKADTHASPLRCRKCGSNRLTVPAHSTNESIVTCTDCGAEIGRWGDVRVGILEEANRKRAANM' A
#
# COMPACT_ATOMS: atom_id res chain seq x y z
N MET A 1 -9.60 8.10 -28.39
CA MET A 1 -9.82 7.28 -27.18
C MET A 1 -8.53 7.37 -26.38
N PRO A 2 -8.43 8.22 -25.35
CA PRO A 2 -7.21 8.31 -24.56
C PRO A 2 -7.07 7.06 -23.67
N GLU A 3 -5.84 6.57 -23.61
CA GLU A 3 -5.36 5.33 -23.01
C GLU A 3 -5.83 5.17 -21.55
N PRO A 4 -6.00 3.93 -21.04
CA PRO A 4 -6.19 3.75 -19.61
C PRO A 4 -4.95 4.32 -18.94
N ILE A 5 -5.13 5.49 -18.29
CA ILE A 5 -4.31 6.03 -17.22
C ILE A 5 -3.76 4.85 -16.45
N LYS A 6 -2.51 4.52 -16.77
CA LYS A 6 -1.69 3.63 -15.98
C LYS A 6 -1.60 4.44 -14.71
N ALA A 7 -2.49 4.17 -13.78
CA ALA A 7 -2.28 4.59 -12.43
C ALA A 7 -0.90 4.02 -12.15
N ASP A 8 0.10 4.89 -12.09
CA ASP A 8 1.40 4.62 -11.49
C ASP A 8 1.15 4.34 -9.99
N THR A 9 0.29 3.35 -9.71
CA THR A 9 0.17 2.57 -8.49
C THR A 9 1.38 1.62 -8.41
N HIS A 10 2.54 2.06 -8.92
CA HIS A 10 3.85 1.57 -8.53
C HIS A 10 4.32 2.26 -7.23
N ALA A 11 3.51 3.14 -6.65
CA ALA A 11 3.63 3.48 -5.24
C ALA A 11 3.30 2.21 -4.44
N SER A 12 4.33 1.45 -4.03
CA SER A 12 4.19 0.39 -3.04
C SER A 12 3.22 0.89 -1.96
N PRO A 13 2.08 0.21 -1.72
CA PRO A 13 1.05 0.70 -0.81
C PRO A 13 1.55 0.86 0.63
N LEU A 14 2.72 0.26 0.90
CA LEU A 14 3.46 0.33 2.14
C LEU A 14 4.17 1.67 2.35
N ARG A 15 4.23 2.55 1.35
CA ARG A 15 5.04 3.76 1.42
C ARG A 15 4.17 4.98 1.66
N CYS A 16 4.40 5.63 2.79
CA CYS A 16 3.69 6.85 3.16
C CYS A 16 3.95 7.95 2.13
N ARG A 17 2.88 8.53 1.57
CA ARG A 17 2.97 9.64 0.60
C ARG A 17 3.44 10.95 1.22
N LYS A 18 3.30 11.11 2.54
CA LYS A 18 3.72 12.32 3.27
C LYS A 18 5.22 12.36 3.54
N CYS A 19 5.76 11.30 4.13
CA CYS A 19 7.15 11.27 4.58
C CYS A 19 8.04 10.29 3.78
N GLY A 20 7.46 9.51 2.87
CA GLY A 20 8.19 8.51 2.08
C GLY A 20 8.61 7.26 2.88
N SER A 21 8.27 7.19 4.17
CA SER A 21 8.60 6.07 5.06
C SER A 21 7.77 4.85 4.71
N ASN A 22 8.34 3.65 4.86
CA ASN A 22 7.68 2.38 4.61
C ASN A 22 7.15 1.68 5.89
N ARG A 23 7.23 2.38 7.04
CA ARG A 23 6.78 1.87 8.35
C ARG A 23 5.34 2.29 8.62
N LEU A 24 4.46 1.30 8.58
CA LEU A 24 3.03 1.50 8.81
C LEU A 24 2.61 0.83 10.11
N THR A 25 1.78 1.51 10.89
CA THR A 25 1.15 0.94 12.08
C THR A 25 -0.22 0.41 11.70
N VAL A 26 -0.39 -0.90 11.85
CA VAL A 26 -1.65 -1.61 11.60
C VAL A 26 -2.21 -2.06 12.94
N PRO A 27 -3.42 -1.64 13.35
CA PRO A 27 -4.02 -2.11 14.59
C PRO A 27 -4.20 -3.65 14.60
N ALA A 28 -4.08 -4.27 15.77
CA ALA A 28 -4.14 -5.74 15.91
C ALA A 28 -5.48 -6.35 15.42
N HIS A 29 -6.58 -5.60 15.51
CA HIS A 29 -7.91 -5.99 15.00
C HIS A 29 -8.29 -5.25 13.71
N SER A 30 -7.32 -5.06 12.81
CA SER A 30 -7.58 -4.36 11.54
C SER A 30 -8.48 -5.17 10.61
N THR A 31 -9.67 -4.63 10.34
CA THR A 31 -10.57 -5.05 9.26
C THR A 31 -10.17 -4.39 7.95
N ASN A 32 -10.80 -4.79 6.83
CA ASN A 32 -10.56 -4.15 5.53
C ASN A 32 -10.83 -2.63 5.54
N GLU A 33 -11.67 -2.16 6.45
CA GLU A 33 -12.03 -0.74 6.60
C GLU A 33 -11.15 -0.01 7.62
N SER A 34 -10.30 -0.73 8.35
CA SER A 34 -9.44 -0.12 9.36
C SER A 34 -8.41 0.80 8.72
N ILE A 35 -8.25 1.99 9.26
CA ILE A 35 -7.31 2.98 8.75
C ILE A 35 -5.90 2.66 9.24
N VAL A 36 -4.97 2.65 8.30
CA VAL A 36 -3.54 2.45 8.53
C VAL A 36 -2.87 3.81 8.53
N THR A 37 -2.06 4.04 9.55
CA THR A 37 -1.30 5.28 9.71
C THR A 37 0.19 5.01 9.58
N CYS A 38 0.93 5.99 9.09
CA CYS A 38 2.38 5.97 9.10
C CYS A 38 2.90 6.02 10.53
N THR A 39 3.79 5.09 10.90
CA THR A 39 4.43 5.10 12.22
C THR A 39 5.37 6.30 12.38
N ASP A 40 5.94 6.77 11.27
CA ASP A 40 7.00 7.78 11.26
C ASP A 40 6.46 9.20 11.36
N CYS A 41 5.45 9.52 10.54
CA CYS A 41 4.87 10.86 10.45
C CYS A 41 3.42 10.94 10.94
N GLY A 42 2.81 9.84 11.40
CA GLY A 42 1.43 9.78 11.87
C GLY A 42 0.38 9.99 10.78
N ALA A 43 0.80 10.12 9.52
CA ALA A 43 -0.10 10.40 8.41
C ALA A 43 -0.99 9.19 8.09
N GLU A 44 -2.28 9.42 7.90
CA GLU A 44 -3.20 8.41 7.38
C GLU A 44 -2.79 8.03 5.95
N ILE A 45 -2.59 6.73 5.73
CA ILE A 45 -2.16 6.20 4.45
C ILE A 45 -3.36 5.72 3.66
N GLY A 46 -4.28 5.04 4.34
CA GLY A 46 -5.49 4.52 3.74
C GLY A 46 -6.03 3.31 4.48
N ARG A 47 -7.00 2.64 3.87
CA ARG A 47 -7.63 1.45 4.42
C ARG A 47 -6.71 0.24 4.34
N TRP A 48 -6.72 -0.60 5.38
CA TRP A 48 -5.93 -1.83 5.44
C TRP A 48 -6.28 -2.80 4.31
N GLY A 49 -7.53 -2.83 3.85
CA GLY A 49 -7.94 -3.62 2.68
C GLY A 49 -7.11 -3.28 1.44
N ASP A 50 -7.04 -2.00 1.08
CA ASP A 50 -6.23 -1.51 -0.05
C ASP A 50 -4.73 -1.80 0.16
N VAL A 51 -4.23 -1.59 1.38
CA VAL A 51 -2.82 -1.87 1.72
C VAL A 51 -2.50 -3.37 1.54
N ARG A 52 -3.39 -4.25 2.01
CA ARG A 52 -3.23 -5.70 1.92
C ARG A 52 -3.25 -6.19 0.46
N VAL A 53 -4.14 -5.64 -0.36
CA VAL A 53 -4.21 -5.96 -1.79
C VAL A 53 -2.89 -5.63 -2.47
N GLY A 54 -2.36 -4.42 -2.30
CA GLY A 54 -1.10 -4.07 -2.96
C GLY A 54 0.12 -4.82 -2.40
N ILE A 55 0.13 -5.26 -1.13
CA ILE A 55 1.17 -6.18 -0.60
C ILE A 55 1.10 -7.53 -1.34
N LEU A 56 -0.11 -8.08 -1.51
CA LEU A 56 -0.32 -9.34 -2.19
C LEU A 56 0.06 -9.27 -3.67
N GLU A 57 -0.30 -8.17 -4.34
CA GLU A 57 0.07 -7.93 -5.74
C GLU A 57 1.59 -7.76 -5.91
N GLU A 58 2.27 -7.02 -5.01
CA GLU A 58 3.73 -6.87 -5.04
C GLU A 58 4.42 -8.23 -4.81
N ALA A 59 3.92 -9.04 -3.86
CA ALA A 59 4.41 -10.39 -3.62
C ALA A 59 4.21 -11.28 -4.85
N ASN A 60 3.06 -11.20 -5.51
CA ASN A 60 2.78 -11.96 -6.74
C ASN A 60 3.72 -11.53 -7.88
N ARG A 61 3.92 -10.22 -8.08
CA ARG A 61 4.85 -9.70 -9.08
C ARG A 61 6.29 -10.15 -8.83
N LYS A 62 6.77 -10.12 -7.58
CA LYS A 62 8.11 -10.63 -7.24
C LYS A 62 8.27 -12.11 -7.54
N ARG A 63 7.21 -12.90 -7.36
CA ARG A 63 7.20 -14.33 -7.76
C ARG A 63 7.24 -14.49 -9.28
N ALA A 64 6.51 -13.67 -10.03
CA ALA A 64 6.51 -13.71 -11.49
C ALA A 64 7.82 -13.20 -12.12
N ALA A 65 8.50 -12.25 -11.49
CA ALA A 65 9.76 -11.69 -11.98
C ALA A 65 11.00 -12.58 -11.68
N ASN A 66 10.84 -13.62 -10.88
CA ASN A 66 11.92 -14.55 -10.51
C ASN A 66 11.79 -15.91 -11.23
N MET A 67 11.13 -15.95 -12.39
CA MET A 67 10.91 -17.15 -13.21
C MET A 67 11.46 -16.98 -14.62
#